data_AF-A0A6M1RPY2-F1
#
_entry.id   AF-A0A6M1RPY2-F1
#
_cell.length_a   1.000
_cell.length_b   1.000
_cell.length_c   1.000
_cell.angle_alpha   90.00
_cell.angle_beta   90.00
_cell.angle_gamma   90.00
#
_symmetry.space_group_name_H-M   'P 1'
#
loop_
_entity.id
_entity.type
_entity.pdbx_description
1 polymer ?
#
loop_
_entity_poly.entity_id
_entity_poly.type
_entity_poly.pdbx_seq_one_letter_code
_entity_poly.pdbx_strand_id
1 'polypeptide(L)'
;MSKDYLDITKEISNGIKILRKDIPDVMAGFSAIAQAATKAGALDKKTKELVALGIAISTRCDGCIGFHTETLVKLGCTKAEFEETLGMAVYMGGGPSLMYAGHAMTAWEQYGGAAE
;
A
#
# COMPACT_ATOMS: atom_id res chain seq x y z
N MET A 1 -0.15 17.72 12.89
CA MET A 1 -0.15 16.35 13.45
C MET A 1 0.38 15.43 12.39
N SER A 2 1.27 14.50 12.75
CA SER A 2 1.71 13.44 11.83
C SER A 2 0.51 12.58 11.43
N LYS A 3 0.50 12.02 10.22
CA LYS A 3 -0.55 11.07 9.80
C LYS A 3 -0.39 9.76 10.56
N ASP A 4 -1.50 9.22 11.07
CA ASP A 4 -1.54 7.89 11.68
C ASP A 4 -2.15 6.90 10.68
N TYR A 5 -1.30 6.06 10.09
CA TYR A 5 -1.71 5.06 9.10
C TYR A 5 -2.45 3.87 9.72
N LEU A 6 -2.22 3.58 11.00
CA LEU A 6 -2.98 2.56 11.72
C LEU A 6 -4.44 3.00 11.83
N ASP A 7 -4.67 4.27 12.20
CA ASP A 7 -6.02 4.82 12.28
C ASP A 7 -6.65 5.01 10.90
N ILE A 8 -5.92 5.53 9.90
CA ILE A 8 -6.42 5.70 8.52
C ILE A 8 -6.92 4.36 7.95
N THR A 9 -6.10 3.31 8.02
CA THR A 9 -6.48 1.99 7.46
C THR A 9 -7.62 1.35 8.24
N LYS A 10 -7.69 1.55 9.56
CA LYS A 10 -8.79 1.09 10.41
C LYS A 10 -10.11 1.79 10.07
N GLU A 11 -10.10 3.11 9.93
CA GLU A 11 -11.29 3.90 9.55
C GLU A 11 -11.81 3.49 8.17
N ILE A 12 -10.92 3.41 7.18
CA ILE A 12 -11.29 2.98 5.82
C ILE A 12 -11.85 1.55 5.86
N SER A 13 -11.23 0.65 6.61
CA SER A 13 -11.72 -0.73 6.76
C SER A 13 -13.14 -0.79 7.34
N ASN A 14 -13.50 0.12 8.25
CA ASN A 14 -14.87 0.21 8.77
C ASN A 14 -15.87 0.65 7.70
N GLY A 15 -15.53 1.65 6.87
CA GLY A 15 -16.35 2.02 5.72
C GLY A 15 -16.51 0.87 4.71
N ILE A 16 -15.41 0.17 4.39
CA ILE A 16 -15.45 -0.98 3.47
C ILE A 16 -16.34 -2.11 4.02
N LYS A 17 -16.38 -2.34 5.34
CA LYS A 17 -17.28 -3.35 5.94
C LYS A 17 -18.75 -3.03 5.67
N ILE A 18 -19.14 -1.76 5.73
CA ILE A 18 -20.50 -1.31 5.39
C ILE A 18 -20.78 -1.60 3.91
N LEU A 19 -19.86 -1.23 3.01
CA LEU A 19 -20.00 -1.48 1.58
C LEU A 19 -20.11 -2.98 1.24
N ARG A 20 -19.39 -3.86 1.96
CA ARG A 20 -19.52 -5.32 1.77
C ARG A 20 -20.93 -5.84 2.07
N LYS A 21 -21.67 -5.18 2.97
CA LYS A 21 -23.06 -5.50 3.28
C LYS A 21 -24.02 -4.88 2.27
N ASP A 22 -23.79 -3.62 1.91
CA ASP A 22 -24.74 -2.81 1.16
C ASP A 22 -24.66 -3.06 -0.37
N ILE A 23 -23.47 -3.38 -0.89
CA ILE A 23 -23.23 -3.65 -2.32
C ILE A 23 -22.41 -4.94 -2.53
N PRO A 24 -22.91 -6.11 -2.08
CA PRO A 24 -22.13 -7.34 -2.00
C PRO A 24 -21.60 -7.83 -3.35
N ASP A 25 -22.37 -7.70 -4.43
CA ASP A 25 -21.95 -8.17 -5.76
C ASP A 25 -20.76 -7.36 -6.32
N VAL A 26 -20.78 -6.04 -6.13
CA VAL A 26 -19.66 -5.17 -6.52
C VAL A 26 -18.41 -5.51 -5.71
N MET A 27 -18.56 -5.71 -4.40
CA MET A 27 -17.44 -6.04 -3.52
C MET A 27 -16.87 -7.43 -3.80
N ALA A 28 -17.70 -8.40 -4.17
CA ALA A 28 -17.28 -9.73 -4.59
C ALA A 28 -16.46 -9.65 -5.89
N GLY A 29 -16.96 -8.91 -6.89
CA GLY A 29 -16.24 -8.67 -8.14
C GLY A 29 -14.88 -8.02 -7.93
N PHE A 30 -14.81 -6.96 -7.12
CA PHE A 30 -13.55 -6.30 -6.78
C PHE A 30 -12.58 -7.25 -6.06
N SER A 31 -13.08 -8.04 -5.10
CA SER A 31 -12.26 -9.01 -4.37
C SER A 31 -11.68 -10.09 -5.30
N ALA A 32 -12.43 -10.53 -6.29
CA ALA A 32 -11.93 -11.49 -7.29
C ALA A 32 -10.81 -10.90 -8.15
N ILE A 33 -10.93 -9.62 -8.57
CA ILE A 33 -9.87 -8.90 -9.29
C ILE A 33 -8.62 -8.80 -8.41
N ALA A 34 -8.77 -8.34 -7.17
CA ALA A 34 -7.65 -8.18 -6.23
C ALA A 34 -6.92 -9.51 -6.00
N GLN A 35 -7.65 -10.61 -5.77
CA GLN A 35 -7.06 -11.94 -5.59
C GLN A 35 -6.32 -12.41 -6.85
N ALA A 36 -6.92 -12.27 -8.04
CA ALA A 36 -6.29 -12.68 -9.29
C ALA A 36 -5.01 -11.88 -9.58
N ALA A 37 -5.05 -10.55 -9.36
CA ALA A 37 -3.92 -9.67 -9.61
C ALA A 37 -2.76 -9.93 -8.65
N THR A 38 -3.03 -10.12 -7.36
CA THR A 38 -2.01 -10.28 -6.30
C THR A 38 -1.51 -11.72 -6.11
N LYS A 39 -2.17 -12.73 -6.69
CA LYS A 39 -1.71 -14.13 -6.65
C LYS A 39 -0.30 -14.26 -7.23
N ALA A 40 0.59 -14.96 -6.54
CA ALA A 40 1.94 -15.25 -7.04
C ALA A 40 1.90 -16.02 -8.36
N GLY A 41 2.86 -15.71 -9.24
CA GLY A 41 3.06 -16.36 -10.53
C GLY A 41 4.47 -16.10 -11.02
N ALA A 42 4.62 -15.59 -12.25
CA ALA A 42 5.93 -15.14 -12.75
C ALA A 42 6.56 -14.03 -11.88
N LEU A 43 5.72 -13.21 -11.23
CA LEU A 43 6.13 -12.31 -10.14
C LEU A 43 5.59 -12.87 -8.83
N ASP A 44 6.43 -12.85 -7.79
CA ASP A 44 6.01 -13.21 -6.45
C ASP A 44 5.07 -12.15 -5.84
N LYS A 45 4.50 -12.45 -4.66
CA LYS A 45 3.58 -11.52 -3.98
C LYS A 45 4.27 -10.22 -3.59
N LYS A 46 5.51 -10.27 -3.09
CA LYS A 46 6.24 -9.10 -2.60
C LYS A 46 6.53 -8.14 -3.75
N THR A 47 7.01 -8.64 -4.88
CA THR A 47 7.23 -7.83 -6.08
C THR A 47 5.94 -7.14 -6.53
N LYS A 48 4.80 -7.84 -6.50
CA LYS A 48 3.50 -7.25 -6.86
C LYS A 48 3.04 -6.17 -5.88
N GLU A 49 3.28 -6.35 -4.59
CA GLU A 49 2.97 -5.34 -3.57
C GLU A 49 3.87 -4.11 -3.68
N LEU A 50 5.15 -4.26 -4.06
CA LEU A 50 6.04 -3.12 -4.37
C LEU A 50 5.51 -2.32 -5.56
N VAL A 51 5.04 -2.99 -6.62
CA VAL A 51 4.37 -2.32 -7.74
C VAL A 51 3.11 -1.59 -7.27
N ALA A 52 2.29 -2.22 -6.42
CA ALA A 52 1.08 -1.61 -5.87
C ALA A 52 1.40 -0.37 -5.02
N LEU A 53 2.47 -0.40 -4.22
CA LEU A 53 2.94 0.77 -3.46
C LEU A 53 3.36 1.91 -4.39
N GLY A 54 4.12 1.61 -5.45
CA GLY A 54 4.49 2.63 -6.45
C GLY A 54 3.27 3.29 -7.08
N ILE A 55 2.23 2.51 -7.40
CA ILE A 55 0.94 3.02 -7.90
C ILE A 55 0.23 3.86 -6.82
N ALA A 56 0.18 3.39 -5.57
CA ALA A 56 -0.43 4.12 -4.45
C ALA A 56 0.20 5.51 -4.23
N ILE A 57 1.53 5.62 -4.36
CA ILE A 57 2.25 6.89 -4.30
C ILE A 57 1.92 7.76 -5.51
N SER A 58 1.96 7.20 -6.72
CA SER A 58 1.66 7.96 -7.96
C SER A 58 0.25 8.54 -7.97
N THR A 59 -0.71 7.81 -7.37
CA THR A 59 -2.12 8.20 -7.25
C THR A 59 -2.40 9.03 -6.00
N ARG A 60 -1.39 9.27 -5.14
CA ARG A 60 -1.49 10.12 -3.94
C ARG A 60 -2.55 9.62 -2.95
N CYS A 61 -2.66 8.30 -2.80
CA CYS A 61 -3.68 7.63 -1.99
C CYS A 61 -3.09 7.17 -0.64
N ASP A 62 -3.33 7.91 0.44
CA ASP A 62 -2.81 7.55 1.78
C ASP A 62 -3.35 6.20 2.28
N GLY A 63 -4.63 5.90 2.04
CA GLY A 63 -5.20 4.60 2.41
C GLY A 63 -4.50 3.43 1.70
N CYS A 64 -4.23 3.60 0.41
CA CYS A 64 -3.51 2.62 -0.41
C CYS A 64 -2.06 2.46 0.09
N ILE A 65 -1.38 3.57 0.40
CA ILE A 65 -0.04 3.57 1.00
C ILE A 65 -0.05 2.77 2.31
N GLY A 66 -1.02 3.02 3.20
CA GLY A 66 -1.16 2.29 4.46
C GLY A 66 -1.33 0.78 4.25
N PHE A 67 -2.32 0.35 3.47
CA PHE A 67 -2.61 -1.08 3.26
C PHE A 67 -1.46 -1.84 2.58
N HIS A 68 -0.85 -1.26 1.54
CA HIS A 68 0.25 -1.92 0.82
C HIS A 68 1.54 -1.91 1.64
N THR A 69 1.80 -0.87 2.42
CA THR A 69 2.96 -0.85 3.34
C THR A 69 2.81 -1.89 4.45
N GLU A 70 1.63 -2.00 5.09
CA GLU A 70 1.36 -3.06 6.07
C GLU A 70 1.59 -4.46 5.49
N THR A 71 1.12 -4.67 4.25
CA THR A 71 1.27 -5.95 3.56
C THR A 71 2.73 -6.26 3.24
N LEU A 72 3.51 -5.26 2.78
CA LEU A 72 4.94 -5.41 2.51
C LEU A 72 5.73 -5.79 3.77
N VAL A 73 5.45 -5.15 4.91
CA VAL A 73 6.07 -5.53 6.19
C VAL A 73 5.75 -6.97 6.55
N LYS A 74 4.48 -7.39 6.43
CA LYS A 74 4.07 -8.79 6.69
C LYS A 74 4.70 -9.81 5.74
N LEU A 75 5.04 -9.40 4.52
CA LEU A 75 5.72 -10.23 3.53
C LEU A 75 7.25 -10.29 3.73
N GLY A 76 7.79 -9.62 4.75
CA GLY A 76 9.23 -9.58 4.99
C GLY A 76 9.98 -8.80 3.92
N CYS A 77 9.35 -7.76 3.35
CA CYS A 77 10.06 -6.78 2.53
C CYS A 77 11.22 -6.18 3.34
N THR A 78 12.38 -6.02 2.71
CA THR A 78 13.49 -5.30 3.34
C THR A 78 13.29 -3.80 3.19
N LYS A 79 13.97 -3.01 4.02
CA LYS A 79 13.96 -1.56 3.88
C LYS A 79 14.58 -1.12 2.55
N ALA A 80 15.65 -1.78 2.12
CA ALA A 80 16.28 -1.51 0.82
C ALA A 80 15.31 -1.69 -0.35
N GLU A 81 14.55 -2.79 -0.40
CA GLU A 81 13.53 -3.03 -1.45
C GLU A 81 12.44 -1.95 -1.43
N PHE A 82 12.02 -1.55 -0.23
CA PHE A 82 11.03 -0.49 -0.05
C PHE A 82 11.54 0.86 -0.55
N GLU A 83 12.74 1.27 -0.12
CA GLU A 83 13.36 2.55 -0.50
C GLU A 83 13.71 2.63 -1.98
N GLU A 84 14.15 1.53 -2.62
CA GLU A 84 14.35 1.49 -4.08
C GLU A 84 13.04 1.74 -4.83
N THR A 85 11.92 1.18 -4.34
CA THR A 85 10.59 1.41 -4.91
C THR A 85 10.15 2.87 -4.74
N LEU A 86 10.40 3.47 -3.56
CA LEU A 86 10.15 4.90 -3.34
C LEU A 86 10.99 5.77 -4.27
N GLY A 87 12.27 5.44 -4.45
CA GLY A 87 13.17 6.13 -5.38
C GLY A 87 12.62 6.14 -6.80
N MET A 88 12.09 5.01 -7.28
CA MET A 88 11.43 4.92 -8.58
C MET A 88 10.18 5.80 -8.67
N ALA A 89 9.35 5.84 -7.62
CA ALA A 89 8.17 6.71 -7.59
C ALA A 89 8.56 8.20 -7.61
N VAL A 90 9.62 8.59 -6.91
CA VAL A 90 10.15 9.97 -6.91
C VAL A 90 10.71 10.33 -8.28
N TYR A 91 11.52 9.47 -8.89
CA TYR A 91 12.08 9.71 -10.22
C TYR A 91 10.97 9.96 -11.26
N MET A 92 9.95 9.10 -11.28
CA MET A 92 8.88 9.16 -12.29
C MET A 92 7.82 10.21 -12.00
N GLY A 93 7.66 10.63 -10.74
CA GLY A 93 6.57 11.50 -10.30
C GLY A 93 6.98 12.83 -9.67
N GLY A 94 8.28 13.12 -9.58
CA GLY A 94 8.84 14.38 -9.13
C GLY A 94 8.43 14.80 -7.71
N GLY A 95 8.38 16.11 -7.48
CA GLY A 95 8.10 16.71 -6.17
C GLY A 95 6.83 16.18 -5.47
N PRO A 96 5.67 16.02 -6.16
CA PRO A 96 4.50 15.45 -5.52
C PRO A 96 4.71 14.01 -5.03
N SER A 97 5.38 13.17 -5.81
CA SER A 97 5.64 11.78 -5.39
C SER A 97 6.66 11.72 -4.26
N LEU A 98 7.59 12.67 -4.17
CA LEU A 98 8.48 12.81 -2.99
C LEU A 98 7.69 13.01 -1.69
N MET A 99 6.63 13.82 -1.69
CA MET A 99 5.81 14.02 -0.49
C MET A 99 5.12 12.73 -0.06
N TYR A 100 4.56 11.99 -1.02
CA TYR A 100 3.88 10.72 -0.74
C TYR A 100 4.85 9.55 -0.46
N ALA A 101 6.08 9.62 -0.96
CA ALA A 101 7.15 8.70 -0.57
C ALA A 101 7.56 8.92 0.90
N GLY A 102 7.67 10.18 1.36
CA GLY A 102 7.89 10.48 2.77
C GLY A 102 6.77 9.97 3.67
N HIS A 103 5.52 10.09 3.21
CA HIS A 103 4.35 9.49 3.84
C HIS A 103 4.42 7.95 3.91
N ALA A 104 4.89 7.30 2.85
CA ALA A 104 5.10 5.85 2.84
C ALA A 104 6.17 5.43 3.86
N MET A 105 7.24 6.21 4.04
CA MET A 105 8.21 5.98 5.13
C MET A 105 7.59 6.11 6.52
N THR A 106 6.71 7.10 6.74
CA THR A 106 5.97 7.19 8.02
C THR A 106 5.10 5.95 8.25
N ALA A 107 4.40 5.45 7.23
CA ALA A 107 3.63 4.22 7.33
C ALA A 107 4.53 3.01 7.64
N TRP A 108 5.69 2.91 6.98
CA TRP A 108 6.66 1.83 7.19
C TRP A 108 7.09 1.72 8.65
N GLU A 109 7.46 2.84 9.26
CA GLU A 109 7.85 2.91 10.67
C GLU A 109 6.69 2.51 11.60
N GLN A 110 5.48 2.98 11.33
CA GLN A 110 4.29 2.68 12.15
C GLN A 110 3.89 1.20 12.12
N TYR A 111 4.08 0.53 10.99
CA TYR A 111 3.84 -0.91 10.86
C TYR A 111 5.01 -1.78 11.37
N GLY A 112 6.08 -1.17 11.88
CA GLY A 112 7.24 -1.89 12.42
C GLY A 112 8.15 -2.47 11.35
N GLY A 113 8.21 -1.85 10.17
CA GLY A 113 9.17 -2.21 9.14
C GLY A 113 10.62 -2.11 9.65
N ALA A 114 11.49 -3.00 9.18
CA ALA A 114 12.87 -3.08 9.65
C ALA A 114 13.62 -1.75 9.45
N ALA A 115 14.52 -1.43 10.37
CA ALA A 115 15.38 -0.24 10.30
C ALA A 115 16.53 -0.39 9.29
N GLU A 116 16.88 -1.63 8.95
CA GLU A 116 17.94 -2.09 8.03
C GLU A 116 17.41 -3.22 7.14
#